data_AF-A0A4Z0ZZX5-F1
#
_entry.id   AF-A0A4Z0ZZX5-F1
#
_cell.length_a   1.000
_cell.length_b   1.000
_cell.length_c   1.000
_cell.angle_alpha   90.00
_cell.angle_beta   90.00
_cell.angle_gamma   90.00
#
_symmetry.space_group_name_H-M   'P 1'
#
loop_
_entity.id
_entity.type
_entity.pdbx_description
1 polymer ?
#
loop_
_entity_poly.entity_id
_entity_poly.type
_entity_poly.pdbx_seq_one_letter_code
_entity_poly.pdbx_strand_id
1 'polypeptide(L)'
;MKFLFLSFCSILIFIGSLFASDSKLKLIPKQKTAKVLKSVAYATIRSTVMGNYSRIEEKETTYQTCSDAFPSMPGDFPCNFLDFTGTTDQVNVQSEISDGEFAEGRDPEDMNPSGKIRIKVSKEKSRNLNGNVIQLGEGDSKLSLFYHPKGQISHYLYQNTIVIFVWKPSLENPQLTHLYFVKVNADYFPEEVKEYTF
;
A
#
# COMPACT_ATOMS: atom_id res chain seq x y z
N MET A 1 61.53 -40.98 -0.24
CA MET A 1 61.88 -39.90 0.71
C MET A 1 60.94 -38.73 0.40
N LYS A 2 60.06 -38.35 1.35
CA LYS A 2 60.10 -37.05 2.06
C LYS A 2 59.45 -35.92 1.22
N PHE A 3 58.46 -35.13 1.62
CA PHE A 3 57.67 -34.81 2.82
C PHE A 3 56.38 -34.14 2.25
N LEU A 4 55.14 -34.40 2.72
CA LEU A 4 54.43 -33.71 3.82
C LEU A 4 54.54 -32.17 3.77
N PHE A 5 53.42 -31.46 4.01
CA PHE A 5 53.13 -30.01 3.95
C PHE A 5 52.39 -29.61 2.65
N LEU A 6 51.17 -29.07 2.61
CA LEU A 6 50.36 -28.33 3.59
C LEU A 6 48.89 -28.77 3.45
N SER A 7 48.37 -29.42 4.48
CA SER A 7 46.95 -29.35 4.83
C SER A 7 46.77 -28.03 5.57
N PHE A 8 46.08 -27.05 5.00
CA PHE A 8 45.35 -25.97 5.71
C PHE A 8 44.73 -24.99 4.69
N CYS A 9 43.60 -25.36 4.09
CA CYS A 9 42.64 -24.39 3.53
C CYS A 9 41.20 -24.88 3.72
N SER A 10 40.96 -25.49 4.88
CA SER A 10 39.62 -25.71 5.43
C SER A 10 39.15 -24.43 6.13
N ILE A 11 38.95 -23.36 5.38
CA ILE A 11 38.20 -22.20 5.88
C ILE A 11 36.87 -22.20 5.14
N LEU A 12 35.92 -22.84 5.81
CA LEU A 12 34.49 -22.57 5.81
C LEU A 12 34.14 -21.17 5.29
N ILE A 13 33.91 -21.06 3.99
CA ILE A 13 33.11 -20.01 3.41
C ILE A 13 31.66 -20.49 3.53
N PHE A 14 31.14 -20.49 4.75
CA PHE A 14 29.70 -20.40 5.00
C PHE A 14 29.34 -18.93 4.70
N ILE A 15 29.28 -18.58 3.41
CA ILE A 15 28.52 -17.39 3.02
C ILE A 15 27.08 -17.75 3.34
N GLY A 16 26.63 -17.29 4.50
CA GLY A 16 25.21 -17.15 4.76
C GLY A 16 24.65 -16.28 3.65
N SER A 17 24.02 -16.92 2.67
CA SER A 17 22.97 -16.29 1.89
C SER A 17 21.90 -15.92 2.92
N LEU A 18 22.02 -14.71 3.47
CA LEU A 18 20.94 -14.00 4.10
C LEU A 18 19.80 -14.06 3.09
N PHE A 19 18.83 -14.93 3.35
CA PHE A 19 17.59 -14.94 2.60
C PHE A 19 17.01 -13.54 2.73
N ALA A 20 17.00 -12.79 1.63
CA ALA A 20 16.08 -11.69 1.50
C ALA A 20 14.70 -12.29 1.83
N SER A 21 14.13 -11.85 2.95
CA SER A 21 12.80 -12.27 3.34
C SER A 21 11.85 -11.61 2.35
N ASP A 22 11.62 -12.26 1.20
CA ASP A 22 10.45 -12.03 0.38
C ASP A 22 9.25 -12.29 1.30
N SER A 23 8.72 -11.26 1.93
CA SER A 23 7.46 -11.26 2.65
C SER A 23 6.34 -11.46 1.63
N LYS A 24 6.22 -12.69 1.14
CA LYS A 24 5.23 -13.06 0.12
C LYS A 24 3.84 -12.86 0.70
N LEU A 25 2.98 -12.20 -0.08
CA LEU A 25 1.55 -12.10 0.18
C LEU A 25 0.98 -13.50 0.47
N LYS A 26 0.40 -13.68 1.65
CA LYS A 26 -0.14 -14.97 2.11
C LYS A 26 -1.64 -15.02 1.88
N LEU A 27 -2.11 -16.05 1.18
CA LEU A 27 -3.54 -16.29 1.02
C LEU A 27 -4.16 -16.71 2.36
N ILE A 28 -5.21 -16.03 2.78
CA ILE A 28 -5.97 -16.40 3.98
C ILE A 28 -6.94 -17.54 3.63
N PRO A 29 -6.92 -18.66 4.38
CA PRO A 29 -7.89 -19.73 4.17
C PRO A 29 -9.34 -19.23 4.36
N LYS A 30 -10.25 -19.68 3.49
CA LYS A 30 -11.69 -19.27 3.50
C LYS A 30 -12.34 -19.37 4.89
N GLN A 31 -11.97 -20.37 5.68
CA GLN A 31 -12.48 -20.59 7.04
C GLN A 31 -12.07 -19.49 8.04
N LYS A 32 -10.95 -18.79 7.78
CA LYS A 32 -10.43 -17.70 8.63
C LYS A 32 -10.86 -16.31 8.13
N THR A 33 -11.28 -16.19 6.88
CA THR A 33 -11.64 -14.92 6.23
C THR A 33 -12.66 -14.12 7.03
N ALA A 34 -13.76 -14.73 7.47
CA ALA A 34 -14.80 -14.02 8.23
C ALA A 34 -14.28 -13.40 9.53
N LYS A 35 -13.40 -14.11 10.25
CA LYS A 35 -12.79 -13.63 11.50
C LYS A 35 -11.87 -12.44 11.23
N VAL A 36 -11.02 -12.54 10.20
CA VAL A 36 -10.08 -11.48 9.81
C VAL A 36 -10.85 -10.22 9.39
N LEU A 37 -11.83 -10.35 8.50
CA LEU A 37 -12.64 -9.22 8.04
C LEU A 37 -13.44 -8.56 9.17
N LYS A 38 -13.91 -9.34 10.16
CA LYS A 38 -14.54 -8.78 11.36
C LYS A 38 -13.54 -7.94 12.18
N SER A 39 -12.30 -8.40 12.32
CA SER A 39 -11.28 -7.70 13.12
C SER A 39 -10.89 -6.32 12.54
N VAL A 40 -11.03 -6.14 11.24
CA VAL A 40 -10.77 -4.85 10.54
C VAL A 40 -12.05 -4.06 10.27
N ALA A 41 -13.17 -4.43 10.91
CA ALA A 41 -14.47 -3.79 10.73
C ALA A 41 -14.89 -3.66 9.25
N TYR A 42 -14.74 -4.74 8.46
CA TYR A 42 -14.99 -4.73 7.02
C TYR A 42 -16.38 -4.24 6.62
N ALA A 43 -17.41 -4.41 7.45
CA ALA A 43 -18.74 -3.86 7.19
C ALA A 43 -18.72 -2.32 7.04
N THR A 44 -17.92 -1.63 7.87
CA THR A 44 -17.70 -0.18 7.78
C THR A 44 -16.96 0.17 6.50
N ILE A 45 -15.89 -0.56 6.18
CA ILE A 45 -15.10 -0.39 4.93
C ILE A 45 -15.96 -0.60 3.69
N ARG A 46 -16.83 -1.60 3.69
CA ARG A 46 -17.77 -1.83 2.58
C ARG A 46 -18.73 -0.65 2.45
N SER A 47 -19.20 -0.10 3.57
CA SER A 47 -20.13 1.03 3.53
C SER A 47 -19.50 2.35 3.04
N THR A 48 -18.19 2.55 3.25
CA THR A 48 -17.47 3.73 2.75
C THR A 48 -17.28 3.66 1.24
N VAL A 49 -16.89 2.49 0.70
CA VAL A 49 -16.69 2.32 -0.76
C VAL A 49 -17.99 2.40 -1.55
N MET A 50 -19.12 2.03 -0.94
CA MET A 50 -20.45 2.20 -1.54
C MET A 50 -20.96 3.65 -1.50
N GLY A 51 -20.26 4.56 -0.83
CA GLY A 51 -20.63 5.97 -0.75
C GLY A 51 -20.44 6.70 -2.09
N ASN A 52 -21.31 7.66 -2.37
CA ASN A 52 -21.13 8.59 -3.48
C ASN A 52 -20.56 9.91 -2.93
N TYR A 53 -19.41 10.35 -3.45
CA TYR A 53 -18.67 11.54 -3.01
C TYR A 53 -18.51 12.50 -4.18
N SER A 54 -19.57 13.23 -4.51
CA SER A 54 -19.64 14.05 -5.73
C SER A 54 -19.13 15.48 -5.54
N ARG A 55 -19.04 15.95 -4.30
CA ARG A 55 -18.55 17.31 -3.99
C ARG A 55 -17.03 17.31 -3.93
N ILE A 56 -16.40 17.52 -5.07
CA ILE A 56 -14.96 17.39 -5.26
C ILE A 56 -14.28 18.77 -5.36
N GLU A 57 -13.07 18.85 -4.81
CA GLU A 57 -12.11 19.93 -5.01
C GLU A 57 -10.82 19.36 -5.58
N GLU A 58 -10.34 19.91 -6.70
CA GLU A 58 -9.09 19.48 -7.31
C GLU A 58 -7.88 20.14 -6.64
N LYS A 59 -6.83 19.36 -6.41
CA LYS A 59 -5.55 19.82 -5.87
C LYS A 59 -4.40 19.17 -6.61
N GLU A 60 -3.27 19.87 -6.66
CA GLU A 60 -2.01 19.33 -7.17
C GLU A 60 -1.13 18.93 -5.97
N THR A 61 -0.45 17.80 -6.07
CA THR A 61 0.46 17.28 -5.05
C THR A 61 1.58 16.49 -5.70
N THR A 62 2.63 16.20 -4.95
CA THR A 62 3.75 15.39 -5.44
C THR A 62 3.41 13.91 -5.35
N TYR A 63 3.77 13.16 -6.38
CA TYR A 63 3.79 11.70 -6.40
C TYR A 63 5.08 11.21 -5.77
N GLN A 64 4.95 10.29 -4.81
CA GLN A 64 6.10 9.65 -4.19
C GLN A 64 5.97 8.14 -4.34
N THR A 65 6.99 7.52 -4.93
CA THR A 65 7.10 6.06 -5.02
C THR A 65 7.30 5.47 -3.62
N CYS A 66 6.83 4.24 -3.46
CA CYS A 66 7.14 3.45 -2.28
C CYS A 66 8.58 2.91 -2.36
N SER A 67 9.22 2.66 -1.21
CA SER A 67 10.54 2.02 -1.18
C SER A 67 10.43 0.53 -1.57
N ASP A 68 11.55 -0.07 -1.99
CA ASP A 68 11.61 -1.49 -2.40
C ASP A 68 11.21 -2.47 -1.28
N ALA A 69 11.25 -2.02 -0.02
CA ALA A 69 10.82 -2.80 1.13
C ALA A 69 9.28 -2.81 1.32
N PHE A 70 8.56 -1.94 0.62
CA PHE A 70 7.10 -1.89 0.65
C PHE A 70 6.51 -2.86 -0.38
N PRO A 71 5.45 -3.61 -0.05
CA PRO A 71 4.87 -4.56 -0.99
C PRO A 71 4.29 -3.86 -2.22
N SER A 72 4.29 -4.58 -3.34
CA SER A 72 3.63 -4.13 -4.56
C SER A 72 2.14 -3.89 -4.31
N MET A 73 1.67 -2.69 -4.66
CA MET A 73 0.30 -2.23 -4.42
C MET A 73 -0.51 -2.28 -5.73
N PRO A 74 -1.78 -2.71 -5.70
CA PRO A 74 -2.68 -2.58 -6.84
C PRO A 74 -2.88 -1.12 -7.25
N GLY A 75 -2.61 -0.83 -8.53
CA GLY A 75 -2.61 0.51 -9.09
C GLY A 75 -1.38 1.32 -8.70
N ASP A 76 -1.25 2.52 -9.26
CA ASP A 76 -0.10 3.41 -9.01
C ASP A 76 -0.30 4.17 -7.67
N PHE A 77 -0.38 3.44 -6.55
CA PHE A 77 -0.59 4.02 -5.21
C PHE A 77 0.64 4.84 -4.75
N PRO A 78 0.51 6.16 -4.48
CA PRO A 78 1.64 6.97 -4.05
C PRO A 78 1.82 6.91 -2.52
N CYS A 79 3.04 6.63 -2.05
CA CYS A 79 3.31 6.34 -0.65
C CYS A 79 3.16 7.55 0.30
N ASN A 80 3.23 8.78 -0.22
CA ASN A 80 2.92 9.98 0.56
C ASN A 80 1.45 10.07 0.99
N PHE A 81 0.56 9.21 0.48
CA PHE A 81 -0.84 9.13 0.88
C PHE A 81 -1.12 8.18 2.05
N LEU A 82 -0.09 7.55 2.63
CA LEU A 82 -0.24 6.71 3.83
C LEU A 82 -0.67 7.54 5.06
N ASP A 83 -0.26 8.81 5.14
CA ASP A 83 -0.79 9.79 6.09
C ASP A 83 -1.03 11.14 5.41
N PHE A 84 -2.30 11.48 5.26
CA PHE A 84 -2.72 12.73 4.62
C PHE A 84 -2.45 13.98 5.49
N THR A 85 -2.33 13.81 6.80
CA THR A 85 -2.07 14.90 7.76
C THR A 85 -0.60 15.08 8.08
N GLY A 86 0.27 14.14 7.67
CA GLY A 86 1.71 14.18 7.94
C GLY A 86 2.11 13.95 9.40
N THR A 87 1.25 13.29 10.20
CA THR A 87 1.45 13.07 11.64
C THR A 87 2.11 11.74 12.00
N THR A 88 2.37 10.88 11.01
CA THR A 88 2.89 9.54 11.17
C THR A 88 4.27 9.49 10.55
N ASP A 89 5.30 9.22 11.34
CA ASP A 89 6.64 8.87 10.83
C ASP A 89 6.50 7.63 9.95
N GLN A 90 6.44 7.85 8.64
CA GLN A 90 6.37 6.78 7.65
C GLN A 90 7.69 6.02 7.66
N VAL A 91 7.57 4.71 7.85
CA VAL A 91 8.33 3.64 7.19
C VAL A 91 9.36 4.21 6.22
N ASN A 92 10.66 4.11 6.55
CA ASN A 92 11.81 4.63 5.80
C ASN A 92 11.56 4.67 4.27
N VAL A 93 11.01 5.78 3.79
CA VAL A 93 10.80 6.03 2.36
C VAL A 93 12.05 6.75 1.91
N GLN A 94 13.04 5.98 1.48
CA GLN A 94 14.20 6.54 0.80
C GLN A 94 13.71 7.29 -0.44
N SER A 95 13.86 8.61 -0.42
CA SER A 95 13.78 9.46 -1.59
C SER A 95 15.07 9.29 -2.39
N GLU A 96 15.24 8.15 -3.04
CA GLU A 96 16.19 8.06 -4.15
C GLU A 96 15.39 8.26 -5.42
N ILE A 97 15.64 9.41 -6.06
CA ILE A 97 15.19 9.71 -7.41
C ILE A 97 15.94 8.71 -8.31
N SER A 98 15.36 7.54 -8.53
CA SER A 98 15.87 6.58 -9.51
C SER A 98 15.40 7.03 -10.88
N ASP A 99 16.28 7.70 -11.60
CA ASP A 99 16.14 7.92 -13.04
C ASP A 99 16.25 6.56 -13.77
N GLY A 100 15.17 6.13 -14.43
CA GLY A 100 15.07 4.92 -15.27
C GLY A 100 14.32 3.78 -14.58
N GLU A 101 13.29 3.14 -15.16
CA GLU A 101 13.11 2.72 -16.55
C GLU A 101 11.60 2.66 -16.84
N PHE A 102 11.09 3.59 -17.66
CA PHE A 102 9.67 3.61 -18.05
C PHE A 102 9.45 2.59 -19.17
N ALA A 103 8.59 1.61 -18.92
CA ALA A 103 8.07 0.70 -19.95
C ALA A 103 7.46 1.50 -21.11
N GLU A 104 7.92 1.19 -22.33
CA GLU A 104 7.46 1.79 -23.58
C GLU A 104 5.94 1.68 -23.72
N GLY A 105 5.27 2.84 -23.87
CA GLY A 105 3.83 2.87 -24.21
C GLY A 105 2.99 4.03 -23.66
N ARG A 106 3.54 4.99 -22.92
CA ARG A 106 2.78 6.18 -22.47
C ARG A 106 2.94 7.37 -23.42
N ASP A 107 1.84 8.07 -23.67
CA ASP A 107 1.70 9.25 -24.53
C ASP A 107 2.69 10.37 -24.10
N PRO A 108 3.50 10.93 -25.02
CA PRO A 108 4.52 11.94 -24.71
C PRO A 108 3.98 13.27 -24.16
N GLU A 109 2.66 13.50 -24.16
CA GLU A 109 2.08 14.70 -23.53
C GLU A 109 1.92 14.60 -21.99
N ASP A 110 2.17 13.43 -21.38
CA ASP A 110 2.01 13.22 -19.93
C ASP A 110 3.35 13.26 -19.14
N MET A 111 4.43 13.67 -19.81
CA MET A 111 5.74 13.90 -19.16
C MET A 111 5.75 15.24 -18.42
N ASN A 112 5.18 15.27 -17.20
CA ASN A 112 5.49 16.34 -16.26
C ASN A 112 6.80 16.00 -15.51
N PRO A 113 7.93 16.68 -15.78
CA PRO A 113 9.21 16.43 -15.12
C PRO A 113 9.21 16.75 -13.61
N SER A 114 8.09 17.24 -13.07
CA SER A 114 7.95 17.68 -11.67
C SER A 114 7.41 16.59 -10.73
N GLY A 115 7.03 15.41 -11.24
CA GLY A 115 6.44 14.35 -10.42
C GLY A 115 5.14 14.76 -9.72
N LYS A 116 4.41 15.76 -10.24
CA LYS A 116 3.18 16.26 -9.63
C LYS A 116 1.96 15.62 -10.25
N ILE A 117 1.00 15.21 -9.41
CA ILE A 117 -0.26 14.57 -9.78
C ILE A 117 -1.45 15.41 -9.33
N ARG A 118 -2.53 15.32 -10.08
CA ARG A 118 -3.82 15.91 -9.71
C ARG A 118 -4.62 14.93 -8.87
N ILE A 119 -5.18 15.41 -7.77
CA ILE A 119 -6.06 14.66 -6.88
C ILE A 119 -7.39 15.37 -6.72
N LYS A 120 -8.42 14.57 -6.48
CA LYS A 120 -9.79 15.01 -6.25
C LYS A 120 -10.14 14.76 -4.78
N VAL A 121 -10.22 15.82 -3.99
CA VAL A 121 -10.52 15.75 -2.55
C VAL A 121 -12.02 15.96 -2.35
N SER A 122 -12.68 15.00 -1.70
CA SER A 122 -14.09 15.15 -1.32
C SER A 122 -14.24 16.17 -0.20
N LYS A 123 -15.18 17.10 -0.36
CA LYS A 123 -15.65 18.00 0.71
C LYS A 123 -16.52 17.29 1.73
N GLU A 124 -17.03 16.11 1.38
CA GLU A 124 -17.84 15.24 2.23
C GLU A 124 -16.95 14.20 2.93
N LYS A 125 -17.28 13.89 4.19
CA LYS A 125 -16.59 12.85 4.95
C LYS A 125 -17.07 11.45 4.55
N SER A 126 -16.18 10.47 4.64
CA SER A 126 -16.47 9.07 4.36
C SER A 126 -17.62 8.54 5.24
N ARG A 127 -18.60 7.85 4.65
CA ARG A 127 -19.74 7.27 5.38
C ARG A 127 -19.27 6.31 6.48
N ASN A 128 -19.77 6.43 7.72
CA ASN A 128 -19.45 5.57 8.88
C ASN A 128 -17.99 5.56 9.37
N LEU A 129 -17.00 5.97 8.55
CA LEU A 129 -15.59 6.11 8.94
C LEU A 129 -15.23 7.56 9.33
N ASN A 130 -15.99 8.54 8.83
CA ASN A 130 -15.88 9.98 9.16
C ASN A 130 -14.52 10.65 8.88
N GLY A 131 -13.68 10.09 8.00
CA GLY A 131 -12.45 10.74 7.54
C GLY A 131 -12.56 11.30 6.13
N ASN A 132 -11.43 11.71 5.57
CA ASN A 132 -11.36 12.27 4.21
C ASN A 132 -11.51 11.18 3.15
N VAL A 133 -11.94 11.60 1.95
CA VAL A 133 -11.96 10.76 0.74
C VAL A 133 -11.17 11.48 -0.35
N ILE A 134 -10.24 10.76 -0.98
CA ILE A 134 -9.42 11.28 -2.07
C ILE A 134 -9.54 10.34 -3.26
N GLN A 135 -9.66 10.90 -4.45
CA GLN A 135 -9.66 10.16 -5.70
C GLN A 135 -8.44 10.56 -6.53
N LEU A 136 -7.76 9.57 -7.09
CA LEU A 136 -6.64 9.75 -8.02
C LEU A 136 -6.96 9.02 -9.32
N GLY A 137 -6.54 9.56 -10.46
CA GLY A 137 -6.84 9.00 -11.77
C GLY A 137 -8.32 9.07 -12.14
N GLU A 138 -8.67 8.46 -13.28
CA GLU A 138 -10.01 8.46 -13.87
C GLU A 138 -10.32 7.10 -14.49
N GLY A 139 -11.61 6.82 -14.75
CA GLY A 139 -12.03 5.55 -15.36
C GLY A 139 -11.53 4.31 -14.60
N ASP A 140 -10.89 3.39 -15.33
CA ASP A 140 -10.43 2.10 -14.84
C ASP A 140 -9.13 2.16 -14.02
N SER A 141 -8.40 3.29 -14.09
CA SER A 141 -7.19 3.53 -13.28
C SER A 141 -7.50 4.29 -11.99
N LYS A 142 -8.78 4.59 -11.72
CA LYS A 142 -9.19 5.37 -10.55
C LYS A 142 -8.89 4.65 -9.24
N LEU A 143 -8.16 5.34 -8.36
CA LEU A 143 -7.96 4.98 -6.96
C LEU A 143 -8.91 5.82 -6.10
N SER A 144 -9.63 5.18 -5.17
CA SER A 144 -10.46 5.87 -4.17
C SER A 144 -9.94 5.56 -2.77
N LEU A 145 -9.34 6.56 -2.11
CA LEU A 145 -8.65 6.45 -0.83
C LEU A 145 -9.54 6.98 0.29
N PHE A 146 -9.59 6.25 1.40
CA PHE A 146 -10.43 6.52 2.55
C PHE A 146 -9.58 6.60 3.81
N TYR A 147 -9.73 7.69 4.54
CA TYR A 147 -8.89 7.99 5.69
C TYR A 147 -9.64 7.79 7.01
N HIS A 148 -8.90 7.47 8.07
CA HIS A 148 -9.39 7.68 9.42
C HIS A 148 -9.51 9.18 9.72
N PRO A 149 -10.33 9.60 10.71
CA PRO A 149 -10.44 11.01 11.09
C PRO A 149 -9.11 11.68 11.48
N LYS A 150 -8.14 10.87 11.94
CA LYS A 150 -6.79 11.30 12.32
C LYS A 150 -5.81 11.41 11.15
N GLY A 151 -6.21 11.12 9.91
CA GLY A 151 -5.39 11.34 8.73
C GLY A 151 -4.63 10.15 8.17
N GLN A 152 -4.53 9.04 8.92
CA GLN A 152 -3.95 7.79 8.41
C GLN A 152 -4.90 7.14 7.39
N ILE A 153 -4.34 6.56 6.33
CA ILE A 153 -5.12 5.78 5.38
C ILE A 153 -5.76 4.58 6.09
N SER A 154 -7.06 4.37 5.87
CA SER A 154 -7.77 3.18 6.35
C SER A 154 -7.78 2.10 5.29
N HIS A 155 -8.18 2.48 4.07
CA HIS A 155 -8.24 1.59 2.93
C HIS A 155 -8.31 2.38 1.63
N TYR A 156 -8.05 1.72 0.51
CA TYR A 156 -8.41 2.24 -0.80
C TYR A 156 -9.05 1.17 -1.67
N LEU A 157 -9.80 1.61 -2.67
CA LEU A 157 -10.38 0.79 -3.72
C LEU A 157 -9.65 1.07 -5.04
N TYR A 158 -9.19 0.01 -5.69
CA TYR A 158 -8.71 0.01 -7.08
C TYR A 158 -9.41 -1.12 -7.82
N GLN A 159 -10.16 -0.81 -8.88
CA GLN A 159 -10.96 -1.79 -9.62
C GLN A 159 -11.83 -2.63 -8.68
N ASN A 160 -11.57 -3.95 -8.58
CA ASN A 160 -12.26 -4.89 -7.71
C ASN A 160 -11.41 -5.34 -6.50
N THR A 161 -10.41 -4.55 -6.10
CA THR A 161 -9.55 -4.86 -4.96
C THR A 161 -9.60 -3.73 -3.93
N ILE A 162 -9.95 -4.09 -2.69
CA ILE A 162 -9.86 -3.21 -1.53
C ILE A 162 -8.59 -3.55 -0.76
N VAL A 163 -7.69 -2.57 -0.60
CA VAL A 163 -6.50 -2.73 0.24
C VAL A 163 -6.72 -2.03 1.57
N ILE A 164 -6.57 -2.76 2.67
CA ILE A 164 -6.88 -2.32 4.03
C ILE A 164 -5.58 -2.20 4.83
N PHE A 165 -5.39 -1.06 5.49
CA PHE A 165 -4.22 -0.73 6.28
C PHE A 165 -4.50 -0.91 7.77
N VAL A 166 -3.73 -1.76 8.43
CA VAL A 166 -3.90 -2.05 9.86
C VAL A 166 -2.79 -1.40 10.66
N TRP A 167 -3.15 -0.34 11.35
CA TRP A 167 -2.27 0.41 12.22
C TRP A 167 -2.32 -0.13 13.65
N LYS A 168 -1.16 -0.35 14.25
CA LYS A 168 -1.05 -0.56 15.70
C LYS A 168 -1.14 0.80 16.39
N PRO A 169 -2.12 1.01 17.29
CA PRO A 169 -2.21 2.25 18.03
C PRO A 169 -1.00 2.35 18.96
N SER A 170 -0.17 3.36 18.74
CA SER A 170 0.84 3.85 19.68
C SER A 170 0.50 5.29 20.03
N LEU A 171 0.86 5.72 21.24
CA LEU A 171 0.55 7.07 21.74
C LEU A 171 1.25 8.18 20.94
N GLU A 172 2.40 7.87 20.34
CA GLU A 172 3.23 8.86 19.65
C GLU A 172 3.30 8.60 18.14
N ASN A 173 3.58 7.35 17.72
CA ASN A 173 3.80 7.01 16.31
C ASN A 173 3.03 5.74 15.88
N PRO A 174 1.90 5.85 15.15
CA PRO A 174 1.17 4.68 14.68
C PRO A 174 2.01 3.87 13.69
N GLN A 175 2.07 2.56 13.87
CA GLN A 175 2.88 1.67 13.03
C GLN A 175 1.99 0.80 12.15
N LEU A 176 2.27 0.76 10.85
CA LEU A 176 1.59 -0.15 9.95
C LEU A 176 2.06 -1.58 10.22
N THR A 177 1.14 -2.49 10.49
CA THR A 177 1.47 -3.88 10.88
C THR A 177 1.01 -4.89 9.86
N HIS A 178 -0.14 -4.66 9.24
CA HIS A 178 -0.70 -5.57 8.25
C HIS A 178 -1.30 -4.79 7.09
N LEU A 179 -1.23 -5.40 5.91
CA LEU A 179 -2.10 -5.07 4.78
C LEU A 179 -2.98 -6.26 4.46
N TYR A 180 -4.26 -6.01 4.22
CA TYR A 180 -5.14 -7.00 3.64
C TYR A 180 -5.56 -6.58 2.23
N PHE A 181 -5.36 -7.48 1.27
CA PHE A 181 -5.77 -7.32 -0.12
C PHE A 181 -7.02 -8.15 -0.32
N VAL A 182 -8.17 -7.50 -0.42
CA VAL A 182 -9.48 -8.13 -0.53
C VAL A 182 -9.97 -7.99 -1.96
N LYS A 183 -9.96 -9.08 -2.71
CA LYS A 183 -10.66 -9.15 -4.00
C LYS A 183 -12.15 -9.25 -3.73
N VAL A 184 -12.94 -8.43 -4.42
CA VAL A 184 -14.38 -8.34 -4.20
C VAL A 184 -15.19 -8.51 -5.49
N ASN A 185 -16.46 -8.87 -5.32
CA ASN A 185 -17.44 -8.85 -6.40
C ASN A 185 -18.03 -7.43 -6.61
N ALA A 186 -18.99 -7.30 -7.53
CA ALA A 186 -19.65 -6.03 -7.86
C ALA A 186 -20.36 -5.35 -6.67
N ASP A 187 -20.79 -6.13 -5.68
CA ASP A 187 -21.43 -5.66 -4.45
C ASP A 187 -20.44 -5.48 -3.30
N TYR A 188 -19.13 -5.51 -3.58
CA TYR A 188 -18.06 -5.38 -2.59
C TYR A 188 -18.06 -6.50 -1.53
N PHE A 189 -18.60 -7.68 -1.84
CA PHE A 189 -18.43 -8.87 -1.01
C PHE A 189 -17.08 -9.54 -1.29
N PRO A 190 -16.38 -10.01 -0.25
CA PRO A 190 -15.05 -10.60 -0.38
C PRO A 190 -15.10 -11.96 -1.07
N GLU A 191 -14.26 -12.15 -2.09
CA GLU A 191 -14.06 -13.43 -2.78
C GLU A 191 -12.74 -14.08 -2.36
N GLU A 192 -11.70 -13.27 -2.17
CA GLU A 192 -10.35 -13.69 -1.80
C GLU A 192 -9.72 -12.65 -0.87
N VAL A 193 -8.94 -13.11 0.12
CA VAL A 193 -8.19 -12.22 1.02
C VAL A 193 -6.74 -12.69 1.10
N LYS A 194 -5.81 -11.80 0.81
CA LYS A 194 -4.38 -11.98 1.07
C LYS A 194 -3.91 -11.04 2.16
N GLU A 195 -2.88 -11.45 2.87
CA GLU A 195 -2.26 -10.72 3.97
C GLU A 195 -0.79 -10.46 3.66
N TYR A 196 -0.33 -9.25 4.01
CA TYR A 196 1.07 -8.90 4.16
C TYR A 196 1.29 -8.46 5.60
N THR A 197 2.42 -8.85 6.19
CA THR A 197 2.82 -8.46 7.55
C THR A 197 4.18 -7.78 7.47
N PHE A 198 4.32 -6.64 8.15
CA PHE A 198 5.58 -5.90 8.28
C PHE A 198 6.43 -6.43 9.44
#